data_AF-A0A5B2WPP0-F1
#
_entry.id   AF-A0A5B2WPP0-F1
#
_cell.length_a   1.000
_cell.length_b   1.000
_cell.length_c   1.000
_cell.angle_alpha   90.00
_cell.angle_beta   90.00
_cell.angle_gamma   90.00
#
_symmetry.space_group_name_H-M   'P 1'
#
loop_
_entity.id
_entity.type
_entity.pdbx_description
1 polymer ?
#
loop_
_entity_poly.entity_id
_entity_poly.type
_entity_poly.pdbx_seq_one_letter_code
_entity_poly.pdbx_strand_id
1 'polypeptide(L)'
;MTETQAARDRRWLQRAVDLAAHCPPSATAFAVGAVIVDAAGVELATGYSRETDEHVHAEESALVKLDPADDRLPGATVYSSLEPCSVRKSRPRSCTQLILAAGVGRVVFALREPLVFVDCDGAEQLAAAGVEVVRLDEFADQVRAANPHVFGQPVDGQLVDGPAASLAAAVESGDPELLGPLLHENVRWGGEEDTADTCHSRGDVLRWYGTARANGLRVWVDETETRSGAVVCKVRIVAGGQEALRYQVFRVVDGLVVEIRGYPELADALAWADRG
;
A
#
# COMPACT_ATOMS: atom_id res chain seq x y z
N MET A 1 20.64 -15.84 30.31
CA MET A 1 21.01 -14.94 29.19
C MET A 1 19.84 -14.03 28.95
N THR A 2 20.02 -12.72 29.03
CA THR A 2 18.99 -11.74 28.64
C THR A 2 18.74 -11.85 27.14
N GLU A 3 17.47 -11.93 26.74
CA GLU A 3 17.07 -11.88 25.34
C GLU A 3 17.56 -10.58 24.68
N THR A 4 18.07 -10.65 23.45
CA THR A 4 18.51 -9.45 22.72
C THR A 4 17.28 -8.69 22.20
N GLN A 5 17.39 -7.37 22.05
CA GLN A 5 16.31 -6.56 21.49
C GLN A 5 15.86 -7.07 20.12
N ALA A 6 16.79 -7.45 19.25
CA ALA A 6 16.48 -7.99 17.94
C ALA A 6 15.74 -9.36 17.98
N ALA A 7 16.00 -10.20 18.98
CA ALA A 7 15.24 -11.45 19.16
C ALA A 7 13.83 -11.16 19.69
N ARG A 8 13.72 -10.23 20.64
CA ARG A 8 12.45 -9.75 21.17
C ARG A 8 11.58 -9.14 20.06
N ASP A 9 12.16 -8.32 19.19
CA ASP A 9 11.44 -7.67 18.09
C ASP A 9 10.90 -8.68 17.10
N ARG A 10 11.69 -9.68 16.70
CA ARG A 10 11.22 -10.76 15.83
C ARG A 10 10.05 -11.52 16.45
N ARG A 11 10.14 -11.84 17.74
CA ARG A 11 9.08 -12.57 18.44
C ARG A 11 7.76 -11.79 18.44
N TRP A 12 7.81 -10.51 18.80
CA TRP A 12 6.60 -9.69 18.89
C TRP A 12 6.06 -9.26 17.53
N LEU A 13 6.92 -9.02 16.55
CA LEU A 13 6.47 -8.75 15.20
C LEU A 13 5.84 -9.99 14.55
N GLN A 14 6.40 -11.20 14.76
CA GLN A 14 5.73 -12.44 14.35
C GLN A 14 4.33 -12.53 14.96
N ARG A 15 4.20 -12.21 16.26
CA ARG A 15 2.89 -12.21 16.93
C ARG A 15 1.91 -11.22 16.30
N ALA A 16 2.38 -10.03 15.92
CA ALA A 16 1.57 -9.04 15.20
C ALA A 16 1.13 -9.57 13.81
N VAL A 17 2.03 -10.21 13.08
CA VAL A 17 1.70 -10.86 11.78
C VAL A 17 0.67 -11.97 11.97
N ASP A 18 0.81 -12.82 12.97
CA ASP A 18 -0.12 -13.93 13.24
C ASP A 18 -1.53 -13.43 13.60
N LEU A 19 -1.64 -12.25 14.23
CA LEU A 19 -2.93 -11.63 14.55
C LEU A 19 -3.72 -11.25 13.29
N ALA A 20 -3.06 -11.01 12.15
CA ALA A 20 -3.75 -10.71 10.89
C ALA A 20 -4.72 -11.83 10.46
N ALA A 21 -4.46 -13.08 10.83
CA ALA A 21 -5.33 -14.22 10.55
C ALA A 21 -6.70 -14.16 11.26
N HIS A 22 -6.86 -13.28 12.26
CA HIS A 22 -8.11 -13.09 12.99
C HIS A 22 -8.99 -12.00 12.37
N CYS A 23 -8.47 -11.26 11.38
CA CYS A 23 -9.22 -10.19 10.75
C CYS A 23 -10.44 -10.77 9.99
N PRO A 24 -11.65 -10.20 10.20
CA PRO A 24 -12.77 -10.44 9.30
C PRO A 24 -12.37 -10.24 7.83
N PRO A 25 -12.83 -11.09 6.90
CA PRO A 25 -12.51 -10.96 5.48
C PRO A 25 -12.88 -9.59 4.92
N SER A 26 -12.07 -9.09 4.00
CA SER A 26 -12.36 -7.89 3.22
C SER A 26 -11.81 -8.08 1.81
N ALA A 27 -12.44 -7.49 0.81
CA ALA A 27 -11.90 -7.46 -0.55
C ALA A 27 -10.91 -6.30 -0.75
N THR A 28 -10.99 -5.25 0.08
CA THR A 28 -10.34 -3.95 -0.18
C THR A 28 -9.47 -3.46 0.96
N ALA A 29 -9.66 -3.96 2.19
CA ALA A 29 -8.93 -3.49 3.37
C ALA A 29 -7.87 -4.49 3.82
N PHE A 30 -6.71 -3.99 4.24
CA PHE A 30 -5.66 -4.83 4.82
C PHE A 30 -6.14 -5.57 6.09
N ALA A 31 -5.73 -6.82 6.20
CA ALA A 31 -5.63 -7.57 7.44
C ALA A 31 -4.29 -7.22 8.11
N VAL A 32 -4.39 -6.48 9.21
CA VAL A 32 -3.24 -6.00 10.00
C VAL A 32 -3.42 -6.52 11.43
N GLY A 33 -2.32 -6.89 12.06
CA GLY A 33 -2.28 -7.15 13.49
C GLY A 33 -1.29 -6.24 14.19
N ALA A 34 -1.57 -5.93 15.46
CA ALA A 34 -0.76 -5.06 16.29
C ALA A 34 -0.64 -5.60 17.73
N VAL A 35 0.51 -5.38 18.35
CA VAL A 35 0.82 -5.76 19.74
C VAL A 35 1.50 -4.58 20.42
N ILE A 36 1.08 -4.25 21.64
CA ILE A 36 1.72 -3.23 22.48
C ILE A 36 2.42 -3.95 23.63
N VAL A 37 3.71 -3.71 23.80
CA VAL A 37 4.55 -4.40 24.79
C VAL A 37 5.30 -3.37 25.62
N ASP A 38 5.32 -3.52 26.93
CA ASP A 38 6.10 -2.63 27.80
C ASP A 38 7.62 -2.88 27.73
N ALA A 39 8.39 -2.01 28.40
CA ALA A 39 9.85 -2.13 28.44
C ALA A 39 10.35 -3.44 29.08
N ALA A 40 9.57 -4.02 30.01
CA ALA A 40 9.89 -5.30 30.64
C ALA A 40 9.65 -6.49 29.70
N GLY A 41 8.94 -6.30 28.59
CA GLY A 41 8.60 -7.33 27.62
C GLY A 41 7.27 -8.02 27.93
N VAL A 42 6.35 -7.35 28.64
CA VAL A 42 4.99 -7.82 28.91
C VAL A 42 4.03 -7.26 27.85
N GLU A 43 3.23 -8.13 27.25
CA GLU A 43 2.14 -7.73 26.36
C GLU A 43 1.08 -6.96 27.16
N LEU A 44 0.84 -5.71 26.78
CA LEU A 44 -0.16 -4.83 27.39
C LEU A 44 -1.51 -4.98 26.71
N ALA A 45 -1.51 -4.99 25.37
CA ALA A 45 -2.70 -5.14 24.55
C ALA A 45 -2.34 -5.64 23.15
N THR A 46 -3.34 -6.20 22.49
CA THR A 46 -3.27 -6.61 21.08
C THR A 46 -4.47 -6.04 20.32
N GLY A 47 -4.36 -5.98 19.01
CA GLY A 47 -5.45 -5.60 18.13
C GLY A 47 -5.27 -6.17 16.74
N TYR A 48 -6.37 -6.25 15.99
CA TYR A 48 -6.34 -6.59 14.58
C TYR A 48 -7.39 -5.79 13.81
N SER A 49 -7.19 -5.63 12.50
CA SER A 49 -8.12 -4.89 11.66
C SER A 49 -9.52 -5.48 11.77
N ARG A 50 -10.51 -4.59 11.91
CA ARG A 50 -11.93 -4.94 12.00
C ARG A 50 -12.32 -5.75 13.24
N GLU A 51 -11.57 -5.65 14.33
CA GLU A 51 -11.87 -6.38 15.56
C GLU A 51 -13.20 -5.95 16.22
N THR A 52 -13.49 -4.65 16.28
CA THR A 52 -14.71 -4.11 16.92
C THR A 52 -15.74 -3.59 15.92
N ASP A 53 -15.30 -3.04 14.79
CA ASP A 53 -16.14 -2.52 13.72
C ASP A 53 -15.39 -2.53 12.38
N GLU A 54 -16.11 -2.38 11.27
CA GLU A 54 -15.55 -2.45 9.91
C GLU A 54 -14.41 -1.45 9.60
N HIS A 55 -14.22 -0.43 10.43
CA HIS A 55 -13.27 0.66 10.18
C HIS A 55 -12.13 0.75 11.19
N VAL A 56 -12.13 -0.07 12.25
CA VAL A 56 -11.06 -0.05 13.24
C VAL A 56 -9.79 -0.66 12.67
N HIS A 57 -8.68 0.05 12.85
CA HIS A 57 -7.34 -0.44 12.50
C HIS A 57 -6.75 -1.22 13.68
N ALA A 58 -5.75 -2.06 13.42
CA ALA A 58 -5.14 -2.91 14.44
C ALA A 58 -4.53 -2.11 15.59
N GLU A 59 -3.80 -1.03 15.28
CA GLU A 59 -3.15 -0.16 16.26
C GLU A 59 -4.18 0.58 17.11
N GLU A 60 -5.24 1.09 16.49
CA GLU A 60 -6.36 1.72 17.21
C GLU A 60 -7.03 0.72 18.14
N SER A 61 -7.30 -0.50 17.66
CA SER A 61 -7.92 -1.56 18.45
C SER A 61 -7.06 -1.99 19.64
N ALA A 62 -5.74 -2.00 19.50
CA ALA A 62 -4.83 -2.29 20.60
C ALA A 62 -4.78 -1.13 21.61
N LEU A 63 -4.65 0.11 21.14
CA LEU A 63 -4.49 1.30 21.99
C LEU A 63 -5.74 1.60 22.82
N VAL A 64 -6.94 1.44 22.26
CA VAL A 64 -8.21 1.71 22.96
C VAL A 64 -8.45 0.80 24.18
N LYS A 65 -7.75 -0.33 24.26
CA LYS A 65 -7.83 -1.28 25.39
C LYS A 65 -6.97 -0.85 26.59
N LEU A 66 -6.13 0.17 26.43
CA LEU A 66 -5.24 0.68 27.46
C LEU A 66 -5.79 1.97 28.07
N ASP A 67 -5.46 2.21 29.34
CA ASP A 67 -5.69 3.52 29.95
C ASP A 67 -4.70 4.53 29.32
N PRO A 68 -5.17 5.66 28.75
CA PRO A 68 -4.26 6.69 28.25
C PRO A 68 -3.30 7.26 29.30
N ALA A 69 -3.59 7.06 30.59
CA ALA A 69 -2.73 7.45 31.71
C ALA A 69 -1.79 6.31 32.19
N ASP A 70 -1.73 5.18 31.48
CA ASP A 70 -0.83 4.07 31.79
C ASP A 70 0.64 4.51 31.67
N ASP A 71 1.35 4.49 32.81
CA ASP A 71 2.73 4.97 32.94
C ASP A 71 3.76 4.11 32.21
N ARG A 72 3.35 2.95 31.69
CA ARG A 72 4.20 2.06 30.87
C ARG A 72 4.26 2.49 29.41
N LEU A 73 3.27 3.24 28.90
CA LEU A 73 3.18 3.62 27.49
C LEU A 73 4.41 4.37 26.96
N PRO A 74 5.02 5.34 27.70
CA PRO A 74 6.22 6.03 27.23
C PRO A 74 7.41 5.11 26.95
N GLY A 75 7.53 4.00 27.68
CA GLY A 75 8.56 2.98 27.47
C GLY A 75 8.11 1.81 26.60
N ALA A 76 6.87 1.81 26.11
CA ALA A 76 6.30 0.71 25.36
C ALA A 76 6.76 0.72 23.88
N THR A 77 6.65 -0.45 23.25
CA THR A 77 6.81 -0.64 21.81
C THR A 77 5.48 -1.08 21.20
N VAL A 78 5.07 -0.43 20.12
CA VAL A 78 4.00 -0.91 19.23
C VAL A 78 4.64 -1.74 18.11
N TYR A 79 4.27 -3.01 18.01
CA TYR A 79 4.59 -3.88 16.89
C TYR A 79 3.38 -3.94 15.96
N SER A 80 3.51 -3.52 14.70
CA SER A 80 2.43 -3.57 13.70
C SER A 80 2.87 -4.34 12.46
N SER A 81 1.99 -5.18 11.90
CA SER A 81 2.35 -5.95 10.70
C SER A 81 2.50 -5.07 9.45
N LEU A 82 1.84 -3.91 9.39
CA LEU A 82 2.05 -2.88 8.37
C LEU A 82 2.50 -1.56 9.01
N GLU A 83 3.03 -0.66 8.20
CA GLU A 83 3.28 0.72 8.61
C GLU A 83 1.99 1.36 9.14
N PRO A 84 2.03 2.00 10.33
CA PRO A 84 0.87 2.73 10.85
C PRO A 84 0.46 3.85 9.90
N CYS A 85 -0.81 3.87 9.51
CA CYS A 85 -1.29 4.86 8.54
C CYS A 85 -1.09 6.31 9.05
N SER A 86 -0.69 7.21 8.15
CA SER A 86 -0.58 8.64 8.44
C SER A 86 -1.86 9.42 8.15
N VAL A 87 -2.71 8.91 7.25
CA VAL A 87 -4.00 9.49 6.86
C VAL A 87 -5.05 8.39 6.81
N ARG A 88 -6.29 8.68 7.22
CA ARG A 88 -7.42 7.77 7.03
C ARG A 88 -8.70 8.53 6.72
N LYS A 89 -9.47 8.00 5.76
CA LYS A 89 -10.79 8.55 5.38
C LYS A 89 -11.90 8.10 6.32
N SER A 90 -11.75 6.92 6.91
CA SER A 90 -12.79 6.29 7.72
C SER A 90 -13.05 7.02 9.04
N ARG A 91 -12.07 7.76 9.57
CA ARG A 91 -12.15 8.45 10.88
C ARG A 91 -11.17 9.63 10.98
N PRO A 92 -11.34 10.53 11.97
CA PRO A 92 -10.61 11.80 12.00
C PRO A 92 -9.13 11.71 12.39
N ARG A 93 -8.71 10.66 13.11
CA ARG A 93 -7.33 10.51 13.59
C ARG A 93 -6.64 9.31 12.96
N SER A 94 -5.43 9.45 12.44
CA SER A 94 -4.63 8.35 11.89
C SER A 94 -4.01 7.45 12.97
N CYS A 95 -3.51 6.27 12.61
CA CYS A 95 -2.84 5.38 13.56
C CYS A 95 -1.57 6.03 14.11
N THR A 96 -0.82 6.72 13.25
CA THR A 96 0.32 7.55 13.68
C THR A 96 -0.08 8.59 14.72
N GLN A 97 -1.17 9.33 14.50
CA GLN A 97 -1.66 10.30 15.49
C GLN A 97 -2.15 9.65 16.79
N LEU A 98 -2.66 8.42 16.73
CA LEU A 98 -3.07 7.65 17.92
C LEU A 98 -1.85 7.22 18.75
N ILE A 99 -0.83 6.68 18.10
CA ILE A 99 0.44 6.26 18.73
C ILE A 99 1.13 7.47 19.39
N LEU A 100 1.21 8.60 18.67
CA LEU A 100 1.83 9.82 19.20
C LEU A 100 1.10 10.36 20.43
N ALA A 101 -0.24 10.37 20.42
CA ALA A 101 -1.00 10.83 21.57
C ALA A 101 -0.93 9.89 22.77
N ALA A 102 -0.73 8.59 22.53
CA ALA A 102 -0.48 7.63 23.59
C ALA A 102 0.95 7.76 24.19
N GLY A 103 1.82 8.55 23.55
CA GLY A 103 3.17 8.80 24.02
C GLY A 103 4.12 7.62 23.85
N VAL A 104 3.79 6.65 23.01
CA VAL A 104 4.62 5.45 22.79
C VAL A 104 6.00 5.84 22.24
N GLY A 105 7.06 5.30 22.86
CA GLY A 105 8.43 5.66 22.52
C GLY A 105 9.02 4.91 21.32
N ARG A 106 8.41 3.78 20.90
CA ARG A 106 8.97 2.93 19.85
C ARG A 106 7.91 2.23 19.00
N VAL A 107 8.16 2.13 17.70
CA VAL A 107 7.34 1.40 16.73
C VAL A 107 8.21 0.46 15.91
N VAL A 108 7.75 -0.78 15.75
CA VAL A 108 8.38 -1.79 14.89
C VAL A 108 7.35 -2.31 13.90
N PHE A 109 7.70 -2.36 12.61
CA PHE A 109 6.79 -2.89 11.60
C PHE A 109 7.50 -3.70 10.50
N ALA A 110 6.73 -4.49 9.74
CA ALA A 110 7.27 -5.41 8.76
C ALA A 110 7.31 -4.85 7.33
N LEU A 111 6.21 -4.25 6.87
CA LEU A 111 6.03 -3.82 5.49
C LEU A 111 5.42 -2.42 5.46
N ARG A 112 5.96 -1.55 4.61
CA ARG A 112 5.36 -0.24 4.35
C ARG A 112 3.99 -0.39 3.74
N GLU A 113 3.09 0.52 4.08
CA GLU A 113 1.79 0.53 3.43
C GLU A 113 2.01 0.81 1.93
N PRO A 114 1.48 -0.03 1.03
CA PRO A 114 1.63 0.17 -0.40
C PRO A 114 0.97 1.48 -0.81
N LEU A 115 1.52 2.14 -1.83
CA LEU A 115 0.99 3.39 -2.41
C LEU A 115 -0.38 3.24 -3.10
N VAL A 116 -1.09 2.14 -2.85
CA VAL A 116 -2.43 1.86 -3.39
C VAL A 116 -3.51 2.67 -2.66
N PHE A 117 -3.29 3.15 -1.43
CA PHE A 117 -4.37 3.73 -0.62
C PHE A 117 -4.20 5.21 -0.28
N VAL A 118 -3.00 5.67 0.10
CA VAL A 118 -2.59 7.07 0.34
C VAL A 118 -1.04 7.12 0.30
N ASP A 119 -0.44 8.30 0.07
CA ASP A 119 0.97 8.54 0.46
C ASP A 119 1.10 8.35 1.97
N CYS A 120 1.47 7.14 2.39
CA CYS A 120 1.68 6.83 3.79
C CYS A 120 3.10 7.25 4.18
N ASP A 121 3.19 8.29 5.00
CA ASP A 121 4.40 8.84 5.62
C ASP A 121 4.37 8.60 7.14
N GLY A 122 3.76 7.50 7.59
CA GLY A 122 3.52 7.24 9.00
C GLY A 122 4.80 7.02 9.79
N ALA A 123 5.73 6.24 9.25
CA ALA A 123 7.04 6.03 9.83
C ALA A 123 7.83 7.35 9.93
N GLU A 124 7.76 8.19 8.90
CA GLU A 124 8.40 9.50 8.86
C GLU A 124 7.83 10.45 9.92
N GLN A 125 6.50 10.54 10.05
CA GLN A 125 5.84 11.37 11.05
C GLN A 125 6.17 10.92 12.48
N LEU A 126 6.21 9.61 12.73
CA LEU A 126 6.62 9.05 14.03
C LEU A 126 8.07 9.40 14.36
N ALA A 127 8.98 9.17 13.42
CA ALA A 127 10.40 9.48 13.61
C ALA A 127 10.64 10.98 13.83
N ALA A 128 9.96 11.85 13.08
CA ALA A 128 10.05 13.30 13.22
C ALA A 128 9.58 13.79 14.60
N ALA A 129 8.65 13.06 15.23
CA ALA A 129 8.17 13.33 16.59
C ALA A 129 9.02 12.68 17.69
N GLY A 130 10.12 12.01 17.34
CA GLY A 130 11.07 11.41 18.30
C GLY A 130 10.76 9.96 18.71
N VAL A 131 9.83 9.29 18.04
CA VAL A 131 9.58 7.86 18.22
C VAL A 131 10.68 7.06 17.53
N GLU A 132 11.25 6.05 18.19
CA GLU A 132 12.17 5.13 17.53
C GLU A 132 11.38 4.22 16.57
N VAL A 133 11.74 4.23 15.28
CA VAL A 133 11.06 3.44 14.25
C VAL A 133 12.01 2.40 13.66
N VAL A 134 11.60 1.13 13.70
CA VAL A 134 12.37 0.01 13.14
C VAL A 134 11.53 -0.77 12.14
N ARG A 135 12.10 -1.06 10.97
CA ARG A 135 11.49 -1.91 9.96
C ARG A 135 12.20 -3.26 9.90
N LEU A 136 11.45 -4.36 9.92
CA LEU A 136 11.97 -5.73 9.77
C LEU A 136 11.41 -6.37 8.50
N ASP A 137 12.13 -6.18 7.39
CA ASP A 137 11.72 -6.63 6.06
C ASP A 137 11.55 -8.15 5.92
N GLU A 138 12.21 -8.93 6.77
CA GLU A 138 12.13 -10.40 6.75
C GLU A 138 10.71 -10.96 7.00
N PHE A 139 9.78 -10.11 7.49
CA PHE A 139 8.37 -10.47 7.68
C PHE A 139 7.45 -10.01 6.54
N ALA A 140 7.94 -9.20 5.60
CA ALA A 140 7.10 -8.57 4.58
C ALA A 140 6.29 -9.59 3.75
N ASP A 141 6.89 -10.74 3.42
CA ASP A 141 6.22 -11.79 2.64
C ASP A 141 5.08 -12.46 3.39
N GLN A 142 5.22 -12.63 4.70
CA GLN A 142 4.14 -13.15 5.52
C GLN A 142 2.97 -12.17 5.57
N VAL A 143 3.27 -10.86 5.63
CA VAL A 143 2.24 -9.81 5.60
C VAL A 143 1.52 -9.79 4.26
N ARG A 144 2.23 -9.92 3.14
CA ARG A 144 1.62 -10.04 1.80
C ARG A 144 0.77 -11.31 1.68
N ALA A 145 1.27 -12.43 2.19
CA ALA A 145 0.54 -13.70 2.19
C ALA A 145 -0.74 -13.66 3.06
N ALA A 146 -0.78 -12.83 4.09
CA ALA A 146 -1.98 -12.55 4.88
C ALA A 146 -2.95 -11.57 4.17
N ASN A 147 -2.52 -10.91 3.09
CA ASN A 147 -3.26 -9.89 2.36
C ASN A 147 -3.38 -10.17 0.84
N PRO A 148 -3.64 -11.41 0.39
CA PRO A 148 -3.61 -11.76 -1.04
C PRO A 148 -4.73 -11.05 -1.82
N HIS A 149 -5.81 -10.64 -1.14
CA HIS A 149 -6.91 -9.87 -1.72
C HIS A 149 -6.52 -8.43 -2.07
N VAL A 150 -5.50 -7.87 -1.40
CA VAL A 150 -5.01 -6.51 -1.66
C VAL A 150 -3.77 -6.51 -2.56
N PHE A 151 -2.87 -7.48 -2.36
CA PHE A 151 -1.60 -7.56 -3.09
C PHE A 151 -1.65 -8.43 -4.35
N GLY A 152 -2.71 -9.21 -4.57
CA GLY A 152 -2.73 -10.28 -5.56
C GLY A 152 -2.04 -11.57 -5.05
N GLN A 153 -2.15 -12.64 -5.83
CA GLN A 153 -1.39 -13.88 -5.59
C GLN A 153 0.07 -13.67 -6.04
N PRO A 154 1.07 -14.20 -5.32
CA PRO A 154 2.45 -14.22 -5.82
C PRO A 154 2.50 -14.98 -7.15
N VAL A 155 2.93 -14.31 -8.22
CA VAL A 155 3.33 -14.96 -9.48
C VAL A 155 4.82 -15.28 -9.37
N ASP A 156 5.16 -16.57 -9.34
CA ASP A 156 6.53 -17.11 -9.44
C ASP A 156 7.60 -16.57 -8.45
N GLY A 157 7.21 -16.18 -7.23
CA GLY A 157 8.16 -16.02 -6.12
C GLY A 157 9.19 -14.89 -6.25
N GLN A 158 8.96 -13.91 -7.13
CA GLN A 158 9.75 -12.66 -7.18
C GLN A 158 8.89 -11.46 -6.80
N LEU A 159 9.41 -10.64 -5.88
CA LEU A 159 8.77 -9.43 -5.34
C LEU A 159 9.41 -8.19 -5.98
N VAL A 160 8.60 -7.18 -6.27
CA VAL A 160 9.07 -5.80 -6.49
C VAL A 160 8.17 -4.87 -5.68
N ASP A 161 8.76 -4.12 -4.75
CA ASP A 161 8.09 -3.05 -3.99
C ASP A 161 8.26 -1.70 -4.72
N GLY A 162 7.21 -0.87 -4.74
CA GLY A 162 7.23 0.52 -5.22
C GLY A 162 5.95 0.94 -5.96
N PRO A 163 5.76 2.25 -6.26
CA PRO A 163 4.61 2.74 -7.03
C PRO A 163 4.44 2.02 -8.37
N ALA A 164 5.54 1.53 -8.96
CA ALA A 164 5.52 0.73 -10.17
C ALA A 164 4.81 -0.62 -10.02
N ALA A 165 4.97 -1.31 -8.89
CA ALA A 165 4.35 -2.62 -8.66
C ALA A 165 2.86 -2.48 -8.33
N SER A 166 2.50 -1.50 -7.50
CA SER A 166 1.10 -1.14 -7.22
C SER A 166 0.36 -0.74 -8.50
N LEU A 167 1.00 0.06 -9.35
CA LEU A 167 0.46 0.47 -10.63
C LEU A 167 0.36 -0.70 -11.61
N ALA A 168 1.36 -1.57 -11.68
CA ALA A 168 1.31 -2.77 -12.52
C ALA A 168 0.14 -3.67 -12.13
N ALA A 169 -0.01 -4.00 -10.85
CA ALA A 169 -1.12 -4.84 -10.37
C ALA A 169 -2.49 -4.19 -10.67
N ALA A 170 -2.63 -2.87 -10.45
CA ALA A 170 -3.86 -2.17 -10.78
C ALA A 170 -4.16 -2.20 -12.29
N VAL A 171 -3.16 -1.98 -13.14
CA VAL A 171 -3.27 -2.02 -14.61
C VAL A 171 -3.63 -3.42 -15.12
N GLU A 172 -3.02 -4.48 -14.58
CA GLU A 172 -3.34 -5.88 -14.92
C GLU A 172 -4.77 -6.24 -14.52
N SER A 173 -5.20 -5.83 -13.32
CA SER A 173 -6.55 -6.11 -12.83
C SER A 173 -7.62 -5.43 -13.71
N GLY A 174 -7.30 -4.26 -14.25
CA GLY A 174 -8.25 -3.37 -14.90
C GLY A 174 -9.45 -3.01 -14.01
N ASP A 175 -9.31 -3.15 -12.69
CA ASP A 175 -10.39 -2.92 -11.74
C ASP A 175 -10.46 -1.44 -11.35
N PRO A 176 -11.61 -0.76 -11.60
CA PRO A 176 -11.76 0.62 -11.22
C PRO A 176 -11.52 0.90 -9.73
N GLU A 177 -11.79 -0.07 -8.84
CA GLU A 177 -11.58 0.12 -7.40
C GLU A 177 -10.09 0.11 -7.02
N LEU A 178 -9.27 -0.62 -7.77
CA LEU A 178 -7.81 -0.68 -7.57
C LEU A 178 -7.08 0.45 -8.30
N LEU A 179 -7.58 0.85 -9.48
CA LEU A 179 -7.01 1.95 -10.26
C LEU A 179 -7.37 3.33 -9.69
N GLY A 180 -8.62 3.52 -9.24
CA GLY A 180 -9.14 4.82 -8.84
C GLY A 180 -8.30 5.58 -7.79
N PRO A 181 -7.82 4.93 -6.73
CA PRO A 181 -6.94 5.55 -5.74
C PRO A 181 -5.60 6.04 -6.28
N LEU A 182 -5.07 5.42 -7.34
CA LEU A 182 -3.79 5.76 -7.95
C LEU A 182 -3.87 6.96 -8.90
N LEU A 183 -5.08 7.37 -9.30
CA LEU A 183 -5.29 8.40 -10.32
C LEU A 183 -5.60 9.76 -9.68
N HIS A 184 -4.88 10.79 -10.15
CA HIS A 184 -5.25 12.18 -9.86
C HIS A 184 -6.63 12.49 -10.45
N GLU A 185 -7.41 13.37 -9.80
CA GLU A 185 -8.77 13.69 -10.25
C GLU A 185 -8.83 14.20 -11.69
N ASN A 186 -7.83 14.98 -12.09
CA ASN A 186 -7.66 15.56 -13.43
C ASN A 186 -6.68 14.79 -14.32
N VAL A 187 -6.49 13.49 -14.09
CA VAL A 187 -5.58 12.67 -14.92
C VAL A 187 -5.95 12.77 -16.40
N ARG A 188 -4.94 12.90 -17.26
CA ARG A 188 -5.09 12.90 -18.73
C ARG A 188 -4.63 11.56 -19.28
N TRP A 189 -5.38 10.97 -20.21
CA TRP A 189 -4.96 9.76 -20.91
C TRP A 189 -5.26 9.86 -22.40
N GLY A 190 -4.25 9.64 -23.25
CA GLY A 190 -4.45 9.52 -24.69
C GLY A 190 -3.22 9.91 -25.52
N GLY A 191 -3.43 10.12 -26.83
CA GLY A 191 -2.40 10.57 -27.78
C GLY A 191 -2.14 12.08 -27.74
N GLU A 192 -1.11 12.57 -28.44
CA GLU A 192 -0.77 14.01 -28.46
C GLU A 192 -1.95 14.87 -28.93
N GLU A 193 -2.78 14.32 -29.81
CA GLU A 193 -4.03 14.92 -30.27
C GLU A 193 -5.18 14.60 -29.32
N ASP A 194 -6.03 15.60 -29.09
CA ASP A 194 -7.24 15.43 -28.32
C ASP A 194 -8.35 14.83 -29.20
N THR A 195 -8.82 13.63 -28.85
CA THR A 195 -9.77 12.85 -29.64
C THR A 195 -10.97 12.43 -28.79
N ALA A 196 -12.00 11.82 -29.39
CA ALA A 196 -13.13 11.29 -28.62
C ALA A 196 -12.75 10.16 -27.64
N ASP A 197 -11.56 9.58 -27.81
CA ASP A 197 -11.06 8.46 -27.01
C ASP A 197 -10.09 8.92 -25.90
N THR A 198 -9.80 10.23 -25.78
CA THR A 198 -8.98 10.76 -24.69
C THR A 198 -9.78 10.86 -23.40
N CYS A 199 -9.12 10.55 -22.28
CA CYS A 199 -9.69 10.75 -20.95
C CYS A 199 -9.17 12.07 -20.36
N HIS A 200 -10.04 12.76 -19.64
CA HIS A 200 -9.73 14.08 -19.05
C HIS A 200 -9.92 14.14 -17.54
N SER A 201 -10.31 13.02 -16.95
CA SER A 201 -10.55 12.89 -15.54
C SER A 201 -10.33 11.45 -15.10
N ARG A 202 -10.17 11.26 -13.80
CA ARG A 202 -10.21 9.94 -13.17
C ARG A 202 -11.47 9.17 -13.57
N GLY A 203 -12.62 9.85 -13.60
CA GLY A 203 -13.89 9.24 -13.97
C GLY A 203 -13.90 8.67 -15.39
N ASP A 204 -13.25 9.34 -16.34
CA ASP A 204 -13.16 8.87 -17.72
C ASP A 204 -12.25 7.64 -17.84
N VAL A 205 -11.09 7.66 -17.18
CA VAL A 205 -10.15 6.52 -17.15
C VAL A 205 -10.83 5.29 -16.56
N LEU A 206 -11.50 5.43 -15.41
CA LEU A 206 -12.18 4.32 -14.74
C LEU A 206 -13.35 3.76 -15.57
N ARG A 207 -14.12 4.64 -16.24
CA ARG A 207 -15.19 4.24 -17.15
C ARG A 207 -14.64 3.48 -18.36
N TRP A 208 -13.51 3.91 -18.90
CA TRP A 208 -12.83 3.25 -20.00
C TRP A 208 -12.40 1.83 -19.61
N TYR A 209 -11.68 1.67 -18.49
CA TYR A 209 -11.21 0.36 -18.03
C TYR A 209 -12.38 -0.59 -17.73
N GLY A 210 -13.42 -0.09 -17.05
CA GLY A 210 -14.62 -0.87 -16.77
C GLY A 210 -15.31 -1.36 -18.05
N THR A 211 -15.46 -0.48 -19.04
CA THR A 211 -16.07 -0.83 -20.33
C THR A 211 -15.21 -1.82 -21.11
N ALA A 212 -13.90 -1.58 -21.19
CA ALA A 212 -12.98 -2.43 -21.92
C ALA A 212 -12.90 -3.84 -21.32
N ARG A 213 -12.84 -3.95 -19.98
CA ARG A 213 -12.86 -5.23 -19.26
C ARG A 213 -14.15 -6.00 -19.48
N ALA A 214 -15.30 -5.32 -19.42
CA ALA A 214 -16.60 -5.91 -19.73
C ALA A 214 -16.67 -6.43 -21.19
N ASN A 215 -15.99 -5.76 -22.11
CA ASN A 215 -15.83 -6.17 -23.50
C ASN A 215 -14.70 -7.20 -23.72
N GLY A 216 -14.14 -7.77 -22.65
CA GLY A 216 -13.18 -8.87 -22.72
C GLY A 216 -11.71 -8.45 -22.85
N LEU A 217 -11.38 -7.16 -22.66
CA LEU A 217 -9.99 -6.72 -22.55
C LEU A 217 -9.30 -7.45 -21.39
N ARG A 218 -8.12 -8.00 -21.65
CA ARG A 218 -7.21 -8.54 -20.62
C ARG A 218 -5.84 -7.90 -20.81
N VAL A 219 -5.21 -7.56 -19.70
CA VAL A 219 -3.91 -6.89 -19.68
C VAL A 219 -2.99 -7.68 -18.75
N TRP A 220 -1.75 -7.88 -19.19
CA TRP A 220 -0.65 -8.38 -18.38
C TRP A 220 0.48 -7.37 -18.44
N VAL A 221 1.18 -7.15 -17.35
CA VAL A 221 2.36 -6.30 -17.24
C VAL A 221 3.56 -7.23 -17.19
N ASP A 222 4.30 -7.31 -18.28
CA ASP A 222 5.46 -8.19 -18.39
C ASP A 222 6.64 -7.64 -17.60
N GLU A 223 6.87 -6.32 -17.69
CA GLU A 223 8.01 -5.64 -17.12
C GLU A 223 7.60 -4.23 -16.68
N THR A 224 8.22 -3.74 -15.60
CA THR A 224 8.10 -2.36 -15.16
C THR A 224 9.46 -1.70 -15.05
N GLU A 225 9.50 -0.41 -15.35
CA GLU A 225 10.71 0.39 -15.26
C GLU A 225 10.39 1.76 -14.65
N THR A 226 11.07 2.10 -13.56
CA THR A 226 10.87 3.38 -12.86
C THR A 226 11.82 4.44 -13.40
N ARG A 227 11.30 5.66 -13.57
CA ARG A 227 12.01 6.88 -13.96
C ARG A 227 11.71 7.99 -12.96
N SER A 228 12.48 9.07 -13.02
CA SER A 228 12.23 10.25 -12.19
C SER A 228 10.86 10.85 -12.54
N GLY A 229 9.86 10.60 -11.68
CA GLY A 229 8.49 11.08 -11.87
C GLY A 229 7.63 10.27 -12.86
N ALA A 230 8.06 9.07 -13.26
CA ALA A 230 7.26 8.22 -14.15
C ALA A 230 7.50 6.72 -13.94
N VAL A 231 6.51 5.92 -14.30
CA VAL A 231 6.57 4.46 -14.39
C VAL A 231 6.26 4.04 -15.82
N VAL A 232 7.10 3.18 -16.39
CA VAL A 232 6.90 2.57 -17.71
C VAL A 232 6.53 1.11 -17.52
N CYS A 233 5.38 0.70 -18.04
CA CYS A 233 4.91 -0.67 -18.02
C CYS A 233 4.90 -1.23 -19.44
N LYS A 234 5.59 -2.35 -19.65
CA LYS A 234 5.44 -3.17 -20.85
C LYS A 234 4.18 -4.02 -20.67
N VAL A 235 3.13 -3.71 -21.43
CA VAL A 235 1.84 -4.36 -21.32
C VAL A 235 1.53 -5.24 -22.52
N ARG A 236 1.12 -6.47 -22.26
CA ARG A 236 0.48 -7.36 -23.23
C ARG A 236 -1.02 -7.18 -23.09
N ILE A 237 -1.68 -6.84 -24.18
CA ILE A 237 -3.11 -6.58 -24.22
C ILE A 237 -3.76 -7.62 -25.13
N VAL A 238 -4.79 -8.30 -24.64
CA VAL A 238 -5.63 -9.19 -25.44
C VAL A 238 -7.05 -8.65 -25.48
N ALA A 239 -7.56 -8.43 -26.69
CA ALA A 239 -8.94 -8.01 -26.94
C ALA A 239 -9.45 -8.65 -28.23
N GLY A 240 -10.68 -9.17 -28.24
CA GLY A 240 -11.28 -9.76 -29.45
C GLY A 240 -10.48 -10.93 -30.04
N GLY A 241 -9.69 -11.64 -29.23
CA GLY A 241 -8.81 -12.73 -29.69
C GLY A 241 -7.51 -12.28 -30.35
N GLN A 242 -7.23 -10.97 -30.41
CA GLN A 242 -5.98 -10.41 -30.89
C GLN A 242 -5.11 -9.99 -29.70
N GLU A 243 -3.82 -10.28 -29.79
CA GLU A 243 -2.81 -9.84 -28.82
C GLU A 243 -1.98 -8.70 -29.40
N ALA A 244 -1.70 -7.69 -28.56
CA ALA A 244 -0.83 -6.58 -28.90
C ALA A 244 0.10 -6.26 -27.72
N LEU A 245 1.37 -5.99 -28.01
CA LEU A 245 2.32 -5.44 -27.06
C LEU A 245 2.31 -3.91 -27.15
N ARG A 246 2.30 -3.24 -26.00
CA ARG A 246 2.38 -1.78 -25.87
C ARG A 246 3.25 -1.41 -24.67
N TYR A 247 3.72 -0.18 -24.66
CA TYR A 247 4.37 0.43 -23.51
C TYR A 247 3.48 1.55 -22.98
N GLN A 248 2.98 1.40 -21.77
CA GLN A 248 2.22 2.45 -21.08
C GLN A 248 3.14 3.21 -20.14
N VAL A 249 3.15 4.53 -20.26
CA VAL A 249 3.89 5.42 -19.38
C VAL A 249 2.92 6.17 -18.50
N PHE A 250 3.18 6.15 -17.20
CA PHE A 250 2.39 6.80 -16.17
C PHE A 250 3.26 7.87 -15.52
N ARG A 251 2.91 9.14 -15.71
CA ARG A 251 3.54 10.25 -15.00
C ARG A 251 2.96 10.34 -13.60
N VAL A 252 3.83 10.38 -12.60
CA VAL A 252 3.46 10.36 -11.19
C VAL A 252 3.95 11.63 -10.52
N VAL A 253 3.04 12.36 -9.90
CA VAL A 253 3.31 13.58 -9.11
C VAL A 253 2.61 13.41 -7.77
N ASP A 254 3.35 13.60 -6.67
CA ASP A 254 2.83 13.44 -5.30
C ASP A 254 2.04 12.13 -5.13
N GLY A 255 2.67 11.01 -5.51
CA GLY A 255 2.10 9.66 -5.39
C GLY A 255 0.98 9.32 -6.39
N LEU A 256 0.47 10.29 -7.16
CA LEU A 256 -0.69 10.11 -8.03
C LEU A 256 -0.32 10.16 -9.52
N VAL A 257 -0.97 9.31 -10.31
CA VAL A 257 -0.87 9.34 -11.77
C VAL A 257 -1.62 10.56 -12.31
N VAL A 258 -0.89 11.48 -12.93
CA VAL A 258 -1.43 12.71 -13.54
C VAL A 258 -1.56 12.62 -15.06
N GLU A 259 -0.79 11.73 -15.70
CA GLU A 259 -0.84 11.53 -17.14
C GLU A 259 -0.50 10.10 -17.54
N ILE A 260 -1.24 9.56 -18.52
CA ILE A 260 -1.04 8.22 -19.07
C ILE A 260 -0.83 8.34 -20.58
N ARG A 261 0.22 7.70 -21.10
CA ARG A 261 0.55 7.66 -22.53
C ARG A 261 0.84 6.22 -22.97
N GLY A 262 0.46 5.88 -24.19
CA GLY A 262 0.72 4.57 -24.78
C GLY A 262 1.61 4.67 -26.02
N TYR A 263 2.63 3.81 -26.10
CA TYR A 263 3.58 3.76 -27.21
C TYR A 263 3.69 2.34 -27.78
N PRO A 264 3.96 2.20 -29.09
CA PRO A 264 4.28 0.91 -29.69
C PRO A 264 5.71 0.44 -29.32
N GLU A 265 6.64 1.38 -29.16
CA GLU A 265 8.07 1.10 -28.97
C GLU A 265 8.58 1.58 -27.61
N LEU A 266 9.49 0.82 -27.01
CA LEU A 266 10.08 1.17 -25.71
C LEU A 266 10.88 2.48 -25.77
N ALA A 267 11.60 2.72 -26.87
CA ALA A 267 12.44 3.90 -27.01
C ALA A 267 11.63 5.20 -26.91
N ASP A 268 10.44 5.25 -27.53
CA ASP A 268 9.55 6.40 -27.47
C ASP A 268 8.94 6.57 -26.07
N ALA A 269 8.59 5.46 -25.42
CA ALA A 269 8.08 5.47 -24.05
C ALA A 269 9.10 6.03 -23.06
N LEU A 270 10.36 5.57 -23.14
CA LEU A 270 11.46 6.06 -22.31
C LEU A 270 11.77 7.53 -22.61
N ALA A 271 11.85 7.90 -23.89
CA ALA A 271 12.13 9.26 -24.30
C ALA A 271 11.04 10.26 -23.87
N TRP A 272 9.81 9.81 -23.63
CA TRP A 272 8.76 10.63 -23.03
C TRP A 272 8.83 10.66 -21.50
N ALA A 273 9.07 9.51 -20.87
CA ALA A 273 9.21 9.40 -19.42
C ALA A 273 10.29 10.34 -18.87
N ASP A 274 11.38 10.52 -19.62
CA ASP A 274 12.52 11.35 -19.24
C ASP A 274 12.31 12.86 -19.43
N ARG A 275 11.16 13.33 -19.97
CA ARG A 275 10.96 14.74 -20.36
C ARG A 275 10.74 15.75 -19.22
N GLY A 276 10.60 15.30 -17.97
CA GLY A 276 10.41 16.19 -16.81
C GLY A 276 9.06 16.88 -16.81
#